data_AF-A0A929X5T9-F1
#
_entry.id   AF-A0A929X5T9-F1
#
_cell.length_a   1.000
_cell.length_b   1.000
_cell.length_c   1.000
_cell.angle_alpha   90.00
_cell.angle_beta   90.00
_cell.angle_gamma   90.00
#
_symmetry.space_group_name_H-M   'P 1'
#
loop_
_entity.id
_entity.type
_entity.pdbx_description
1 polymer ?
#
loop_
_entity_poly.entity_id
_entity_poly.type
_entity_poly.pdbx_seq_one_letter_code
_entity_poly.pdbx_strand_id
1 'polypeptide(L)'
;MKKLITEKIIEECVKNHETEILIDTNTLITPSARDIAKNVGVKLVDEKQDRCSCTASSKSACCDEGNTFEISKETLVRAVLEVLNEKGLLK
;
A
#
# COMPACT_ATOMS: atom_id res chain seq x y z
N MET A 1 -22.47 8.98 13.83
CA MET A 1 -22.89 9.21 12.43
C MET A 1 -21.76 8.76 11.52
N LYS A 2 -22.05 8.12 10.39
CA LYS A 2 -21.00 7.68 9.45
C LYS A 2 -20.62 8.85 8.52
N LYS A 3 -19.33 9.03 8.23
CA LYS A 3 -18.84 9.97 7.22
C LYS A 3 -18.87 9.29 5.86
N LEU A 4 -19.17 10.01 4.78
CA LEU A 4 -19.18 9.46 3.41
C LEU A 4 -18.24 10.25 2.53
N ILE A 5 -17.20 9.59 2.01
CA ILE A 5 -16.28 10.15 1.03
C ILE A 5 -16.81 9.84 -0.37
N THR A 6 -16.96 10.91 -1.16
CA THR A 6 -17.41 10.88 -2.55
C THR A 6 -16.35 11.50 -3.45
N GLU A 7 -16.49 11.32 -4.75
CA GLU A 7 -15.61 11.91 -5.78
C GLU A 7 -15.35 13.40 -5.58
N LYS A 8 -16.39 14.18 -5.25
CA LYS A 8 -16.29 15.62 -5.04
C LYS A 8 -15.33 16.00 -3.91
N ILE A 9 -15.30 15.18 -2.85
CA ILE A 9 -14.42 15.42 -1.70
C ILE A 9 -12.97 15.19 -2.12
N ILE A 10 -12.71 14.18 -2.96
CA ILE A 10 -11.37 13.92 -3.50
C ILE A 10 -10.94 15.09 -4.41
N GLU A 11 -11.82 15.56 -5.30
CA GLU A 11 -11.53 16.69 -6.18
C GLU A 11 -11.25 17.99 -5.40
N GLU A 12 -11.97 18.21 -4.30
CA GLU A 12 -11.75 19.34 -3.40
C GLU A 12 -10.39 19.23 -2.68
N CYS A 13 -10.03 18.05 -2.18
CA CYS A 13 -8.69 17.81 -1.60
C CYS A 13 -7.57 18.11 -2.60
N VAL A 14 -7.72 17.69 -3.87
CA VAL A 14 -6.74 17.99 -4.92
C VAL A 14 -6.62 19.50 -5.16
N LYS A 15 -7.75 20.24 -5.18
CA LYS A 15 -7.75 21.71 -5.31
C LYS A 15 -7.05 22.39 -4.13
N ASN A 16 -7.16 21.82 -2.94
CA ASN A 16 -6.51 22.31 -1.73
C ASN A 16 -5.03 21.88 -1.62
N HIS A 17 -4.47 21.23 -2.65
CA HIS A 17 -3.12 20.64 -2.64
C HIS A 17 -2.90 19.59 -1.55
N GLU A 18 -3.98 18.97 -1.06
CA GLU A 18 -3.92 17.86 -0.10
C GLU A 18 -3.73 16.55 -0.86
N THR A 19 -2.75 15.77 -0.42
CA THR A 19 -2.40 14.49 -1.05
C THR A 19 -2.79 13.31 -0.17
N GLU A 20 -3.37 13.56 1.01
CA GLU A 20 -3.70 12.54 2.01
C GLU A 20 -5.04 12.87 2.65
N ILE A 21 -5.91 11.87 2.76
CA ILE A 21 -7.20 11.96 3.46
C ILE A 21 -7.21 10.92 4.57
N LEU A 22 -7.41 11.40 5.80
CA LEU A 22 -7.56 10.55 6.97
C LEU A 22 -8.95 9.91 7.00
N ILE A 23 -8.97 8.60 7.20
CA ILE A 23 -10.17 7.77 7.19
C ILE A 23 -10.32 7.10 8.54
N ASP A 24 -11.51 7.23 9.12
CA ASP A 24 -11.88 6.57 10.36
C ASP A 24 -12.62 5.26 10.08
N THR A 25 -12.73 4.37 11.07
CA THR A 25 -13.57 3.16 10.98
C THR A 25 -15.06 3.48 10.71
N ASN A 26 -15.48 4.73 10.94
CA ASN A 26 -16.84 5.21 10.67
C ASN A 26 -16.98 5.92 9.32
N THR A 27 -15.98 5.84 8.46
CA THR A 27 -15.99 6.47 7.14
C THR A 27 -16.28 5.43 6.06
N LEU A 28 -17.28 5.71 5.24
CA LEU A 28 -17.60 4.95 4.03
C LEU A 28 -17.02 5.68 2.83
N ILE A 29 -16.48 4.92 1.89
CA ILE A 29 -15.87 5.46 0.67
C ILE A 29 -16.62 4.87 -0.50
N THR A 30 -17.12 5.72 -1.40
CA THR A 30 -17.75 5.22 -2.62
C THR A 30 -16.69 4.60 -3.54
N PRO A 31 -17.03 3.56 -4.33
CA PRO A 31 -16.10 2.97 -5.30
C PRO A 31 -15.47 4.03 -6.20
N SER A 32 -16.29 4.93 -6.76
CA SER A 32 -15.84 6.04 -7.61
C SER A 32 -14.83 6.95 -6.94
N ALA A 33 -15.01 7.27 -5.66
CA ALA A 33 -14.07 8.11 -4.91
C ALA A 33 -12.71 7.42 -4.76
N ARG A 34 -12.69 6.12 -4.51
CA ARG A 34 -11.46 5.32 -4.40
C ARG A 34 -10.71 5.23 -5.72
N ASP A 35 -11.44 5.09 -6.83
CA ASP A 35 -10.85 5.05 -8.17
C ASP A 35 -10.22 6.40 -8.54
N ILE A 36 -10.92 7.51 -8.27
CA ILE A 36 -10.40 8.86 -8.51
C ILE A 36 -9.19 9.12 -7.62
N ALA A 37 -9.25 8.80 -6.32
CA ALA A 37 -8.14 8.98 -5.39
C ALA A 37 -6.85 8.30 -5.90
N LYS A 38 -6.96 7.06 -6.40
CA LYS A 38 -5.83 6.35 -7.04
C LYS A 38 -5.34 7.06 -8.30
N ASN A 39 -6.25 7.55 -9.13
CA ASN A 39 -5.90 8.22 -10.39
C ASN A 39 -5.21 9.58 -10.18
N VAL A 40 -5.66 10.35 -9.18
CA VAL A 40 -5.11 11.68 -8.85
C VAL A 40 -3.94 11.62 -7.86
N GLY A 41 -3.61 10.44 -7.34
CA GLY A 41 -2.50 10.25 -6.40
C GLY A 41 -2.81 10.68 -4.96
N VAL A 42 -4.09 10.75 -4.57
CA VAL A 42 -4.51 11.02 -3.19
C VAL A 42 -4.49 9.72 -2.39
N LYS A 43 -3.77 9.72 -1.28
CA LYS A 43 -3.68 8.58 -0.36
C LYS A 43 -4.81 8.61 0.65
N LEU A 44 -5.41 7.45 0.82
CA LEU A 44 -6.44 7.16 1.79
C LEU A 44 -5.75 6.50 2.98
N VAL A 45 -5.63 7.19 4.10
CA VAL A 45 -4.86 6.75 5.29
C VAL A 45 -5.81 6.45 6.44
N ASP A 46 -5.81 5.22 6.94
CA ASP A 46 -6.61 4.86 8.12
C ASP A 46 -6.02 5.47 9.40
N GLU A 47 -6.86 6.13 10.22
CA GLU A 47 -6.45 6.75 11.50
C GLU A 47 -5.84 5.73 12.48
N LYS A 48 -6.15 4.44 12.30
CA LYS A 48 -5.61 3.33 13.11
C LYS A 48 -4.30 2.74 12.60
N GLN A 49 -3.87 3.06 11.38
CA GLN A 49 -2.54 2.70 10.94
C GLN A 49 -1.56 3.73 11.49
N ASP A 50 -0.91 3.31 12.57
CA ASP A 50 0.31 3.90 13.10
C ASP A 50 1.15 4.41 11.91
N ARG A 51 1.48 5.70 11.97
CA ARG A 51 2.06 6.48 10.87
C ARG A 51 3.33 5.75 10.40
N CYS A 52 3.21 4.95 9.34
CA CYS A 52 4.39 4.43 8.66
C CYS A 52 5.03 5.63 7.98
N SER A 53 6.02 6.22 8.65
CA SER A 53 6.78 7.38 8.17
C SER A 53 7.70 6.94 7.04
N CYS A 54 7.12 6.61 5.89
CA CYS A 54 7.85 6.43 4.66
C CYS A 54 8.23 7.82 4.16
N THR A 55 9.30 8.38 4.71
CA THR A 55 9.91 9.62 4.23
C THR A 55 10.28 9.44 2.76
N ALA A 56 9.74 10.34 1.93
CA ALA A 56 9.84 10.32 0.49
C ALA A 56 11.29 10.32 -0.01
N SER A 57 11.69 9.22 -0.64
CA SER A 57 12.47 9.24 -1.89
C SER A 57 12.67 7.82 -2.36
N SER A 58 11.91 7.47 -3.40
CA SER A 58 12.23 6.52 -4.48
C SER A 58 10.94 5.85 -4.93
N LYS A 59 10.59 6.07 -6.20
CA LYS A 59 9.63 5.25 -6.95
C LYS A 59 9.93 3.76 -6.70
N SER A 60 8.96 3.03 -6.15
CA SER A 60 8.57 1.69 -6.57
C SER A 60 7.69 1.05 -5.50
N ALA A 61 6.48 0.65 -5.93
CA ALA A 61 5.63 -0.44 -5.45
C ALA A 61 5.49 -0.74 -3.94
N CYS A 62 4.24 -1.07 -3.56
CA CYS A 62 3.84 -2.10 -2.59
C CYS A 62 3.00 -1.56 -1.41
N CYS A 63 1.69 -1.47 -1.62
CA CYS A 63 0.75 -1.94 -0.61
C CYS A 63 0.02 -3.14 -1.21
N ASP A 64 0.72 -4.28 -1.23
CA ASP A 64 0.12 -5.59 -1.44
C ASP A 64 -0.20 -6.13 -0.04
N GLU A 65 -1.48 -6.08 0.32
CA GLU A 65 -1.98 -6.69 1.54
C GLU A 65 -2.12 -8.20 1.27
N GLY A 66 -1.06 -8.94 1.55
CA GLY A 66 -0.97 -10.36 1.23
C GLY A 66 0.12 -11.07 2.03
N ASN A 67 -0.14 -11.29 3.32
CA ASN A 67 0.60 -12.20 4.20
C ASN A 67 2.13 -12.07 4.16
N THR A 68 2.68 -11.16 4.97
CA THR A 68 4.13 -11.10 5.22
C THR A 68 4.55 -12.32 6.05
N PHE A 69 4.68 -13.48 5.42
CA PHE A 69 5.56 -14.53 5.88
C PHE A 69 6.97 -14.00 5.63
N GLU A 70 7.57 -13.39 6.65
CA GLU A 70 8.97 -12.94 6.66
C GLU A 70 9.89 -14.16 6.50
N ILE A 71 9.98 -14.69 5.28
CA ILE A 71 11.04 -15.65 4.96
C ILE A 71 12.31 -14.84 4.89
N SER A 72 13.16 -14.98 5.93
CA SER A 72 14.49 -14.41 5.93
C SER A 72 15.18 -14.71 4.59
N LYS A 73 15.80 -13.71 3.99
CA LYS A 73 16.50 -13.83 2.69
C LYS A 73 17.46 -15.04 2.68
N GLU A 74 18.04 -15.34 3.84
CA GLU A 74 18.91 -16.48 4.11
C GLU A 74 18.22 -17.84 3.84
N THR A 75 16.95 -17.98 4.23
CA THR A 75 16.15 -19.20 4.04
C THR A 75 15.80 -19.41 2.56
N LEU A 76 15.48 -18.32 1.83
CA LEU A 76 15.26 -18.40 0.38
C LEU A 76 16.54 -18.78 -0.37
N VAL A 77 17.66 -18.15 -0.03
CA VAL A 77 18.96 -18.44 -0.65
C VAL A 77 19.38 -19.88 -0.38
N ARG A 78 19.18 -20.40 0.85
CA ARG A 78 19.44 -21.81 1.16
C ARG A 78 18.58 -22.76 0.33
N ALA A 79 17.27 -22.53 0.27
CA ALA A 79 16.37 -23.39 -0.50
C ALA A 79 16.73 -23.41 -1.99
N VAL A 80 17.08 -22.25 -2.57
CA VAL A 80 17.50 -22.16 -3.97
C VAL A 80 18.83 -22.90 -4.21
N LEU A 81 19.82 -22.70 -3.34
CA LEU A 81 21.11 -23.40 -3.44
C LEU A 81 20.96 -24.92 -3.34
N GLU A 82 20.11 -25.41 -2.44
CA GLU A 82 19.84 -26.84 -2.28
C GLU A 82 19.25 -27.44 -3.56
N VAL A 83 18.24 -26.79 -4.13
CA VAL A 83 17.62 -27.24 -5.39
C VAL A 83 18.63 -27.22 -6.53
N LEU A 84 19.41 -26.15 -6.66
CA LEU A 84 20.42 -26.03 -7.73
C LEU A 84 21.53 -27.08 -7.60
N ASN A 85 21.89 -27.47 -6.38
CA ASN A 85 22.84 -28.54 -6.11
C ASN A 85 22.24 -29.93 -6.44
N GLU A 86 20.98 -30.18 -6.08
CA GLU A 86 20.27 -31.41 -6.45
C GLU A 86 20.15 -31.57 -7.97
N LYS A 87 19.95 -30.46 -8.70
CA LYS A 87 19.92 -30.46 -10.18
C LYS A 87 21.31 -30.54 -10.82
N GLY A 88 22.40 -30.57 -10.04
CA GLY A 88 23.77 -30.63 -10.55
C GLY A 88 24.19 -29.39 -11.34
N LEU A 89 23.53 -28.25 -11.13
CA LEU A 89 23.81 -26.97 -11.79
C LEU A 89 24.86 -26.16 -11.03
N LEU A 90 25.12 -26.52 -9.78
CA LEU A 90 26.24 -26.05 -8.99
C LEU A 90 27.24 -27.22 -8.89
N LYS A 91 28.46 -26.98 -9.38
CA LYS A 91 29.60 -27.89 -9.26
C LYS A 91 30.58 -27.37 -8.23
#